data_AF-A0A7V9HLA1-F1
#
_entry.id   AF-A0A7V9HLA1-F1
#
_cell.length_a   1.000
_cell.length_b   1.000
_cell.length_c   1.000
_cell.angle_alpha   90.00
_cell.angle_beta   90.00
_cell.angle_gamma   90.00
#
_symmetry.space_group_name_H-M   'P 1'
#
loop_
_entity.id
_entity.type
_entity.pdbx_description
1 polymer ?
#
loop_
_entity_poly.entity_id
_entity_poly.type
_entity_poly.pdbx_seq_one_letter_code
_entity_poly.pdbx_strand_id
1 'polypeptide(L)'
;MMNPAPAARTLPITRRRVLLAGGLSLVVTAAQRSAPVAQAQEASPVPISDEPFPAEIQLQLAALVDSVLAQTNTPGALVGVWYPGRGTWTAAVGISDLDTAAPVMLEDHVRIASITKTFTATV
;
A
#
# COMPACT_ATOMS: atom_id res chain seq x y z
N MET A 1 24.23 54.12 -18.76
CA MET A 1 22.99 53.69 -18.07
C MET A 1 23.39 52.83 -16.88
N MET A 2 23.01 53.31 -15.69
CA MET A 2 23.19 52.69 -14.37
C MET A 2 22.27 51.46 -14.24
N ASN A 3 22.76 50.31 -13.78
CA ASN A 3 22.51 49.76 -12.44
C ASN A 3 22.91 48.26 -12.37
N PRO A 4 23.85 47.83 -11.51
CA PRO A 4 24.25 46.44 -11.36
C PRO A 4 23.28 45.63 -10.46
N ALA A 5 23.26 44.31 -10.70
CA ALA A 5 22.43 43.31 -10.01
C ALA A 5 22.71 43.23 -8.49
N PRO A 6 21.69 42.96 -7.64
CA PRO A 6 21.89 42.84 -6.20
C PRO A 6 22.53 41.50 -5.82
N ALA A 7 23.72 41.57 -5.22
CA ALA A 7 24.38 40.43 -4.59
C ALA A 7 23.65 40.03 -3.29
N ALA A 8 23.21 38.77 -3.23
CA ALA A 8 22.56 38.20 -2.07
C ALA A 8 23.58 38.03 -0.92
N ARG A 9 23.31 38.72 0.19
CA ARG A 9 24.16 38.79 1.39
C ARG A 9 23.84 37.63 2.33
N THR A 10 24.60 36.55 2.25
CA THR A 10 24.57 35.45 3.22
C THR A 10 25.41 35.83 4.45
N LEU A 11 24.75 36.01 5.60
CA LEU A 11 25.45 36.22 6.88
C LEU A 11 25.48 34.91 7.68
N PRO A 12 26.68 34.42 8.06
CA PRO A 12 26.83 33.15 8.77
C PRO A 12 26.41 33.28 10.24
N ILE A 13 25.51 32.40 10.68
CA ILE A 13 25.01 32.36 12.07
C ILE A 13 26.08 31.68 12.93
N THR A 14 26.86 32.49 13.64
CA THR A 14 27.87 32.01 14.60
C THR A 14 27.32 32.00 16.02
N ARG A 15 27.45 30.84 16.65
CA ARG A 15 27.06 30.52 18.02
C ARG A 15 27.83 31.37 19.04
N ARG A 16 27.14 32.18 19.87
CA ARG A 16 27.66 32.61 21.19
C ARG A 16 26.52 33.06 22.12
N ARG A 17 26.19 32.14 23.03
CA ARG A 17 25.73 32.29 24.41
C ARG A 17 25.34 33.72 24.85
N VAL A 18 24.05 33.92 25.12
CA VAL A 18 23.61 34.83 26.19
C VAL A 18 22.98 33.96 27.27
N LEU A 19 23.71 33.86 28.38
CA LEU A 19 23.23 33.37 29.68
C LEU A 19 22.78 34.60 30.49
N LEU A 20 21.95 34.31 31.51
CA LEU A 20 21.41 35.19 32.57
C LEU A 20 20.13 35.94 32.15
N ALA A 21 19.11 36.10 32.96
CA ALA A 21 18.69 35.61 34.27
C ALA A 21 17.29 36.23 34.49
N GLY A 22 16.41 35.61 35.26
CA GLY A 22 15.17 36.28 35.70
C GLY A 22 13.96 35.37 35.67
N GLY A 23 13.41 35.12 36.84
CA GLY A 23 12.37 34.14 37.07
C GLY A 23 11.06 34.42 36.34
N LEU A 24 10.38 33.32 36.01
CA LEU A 24 8.99 33.11 36.35
C LEU A 24 8.76 31.61 36.23
N SER A 25 8.50 30.95 37.35
CA SER A 25 8.02 29.57 37.37
C SER A 25 6.64 29.55 36.71
N LEU A 26 6.60 29.45 35.39
CA LEU A 26 5.38 29.09 34.69
C LEU A 26 5.24 27.58 34.88
N VAL A 27 4.51 27.19 35.92
CA VAL A 27 3.95 25.84 36.03
C VAL A 27 2.98 25.70 34.86
N VAL A 28 3.50 25.31 33.71
CA VAL A 28 2.69 24.79 32.63
C VAL A 28 2.26 23.43 33.13
N THR A 29 1.06 23.37 33.69
CA THR A 29 0.29 22.13 33.75
C THR A 29 0.10 21.73 32.29
N ALA A 30 1.06 20.98 31.76
CA ALA A 30 0.86 20.22 30.54
C ALA A 30 -0.25 19.25 30.91
N ALA A 31 -1.49 19.64 30.62
CA ALA A 31 -2.59 18.72 30.49
C ALA A 31 -2.17 17.78 29.35
N GLN A 32 -1.40 16.76 29.70
CA GLN A 32 -1.06 15.63 28.88
C GLN A 32 -2.39 14.93 28.62
N ARG A 33 -3.10 15.45 27.62
CA ARG A 33 -4.15 14.70 26.95
C ARG A 33 -3.43 13.48 26.41
N SER A 34 -3.57 12.37 27.14
CA SER A 34 -3.26 11.06 26.60
C SER A 34 -4.09 10.96 25.33
N ALA A 35 -3.44 11.09 24.17
CA ALA A 35 -4.10 10.78 22.93
C ALA A 35 -4.51 9.31 23.02
N PRO A 36 -5.75 8.95 22.65
CA PRO A 36 -6.11 7.54 22.57
C PRO A 36 -5.11 6.90 21.61
N VAL A 37 -4.36 5.91 22.08
CA VAL A 37 -3.68 4.98 21.19
C VAL A 37 -4.81 4.30 20.44
N ALA A 38 -4.90 4.56 19.13
CA ALA A 38 -5.86 3.86 18.29
C ALA A 38 -5.56 2.37 18.43
N GLN A 39 -6.42 1.64 19.16
CA GLN A 39 -6.33 0.19 19.18
C GLN A 39 -6.63 -0.29 17.76
N ALA A 40 -5.78 -1.18 17.25
CA ALA A 40 -6.07 -1.87 16.00
C ALA A 40 -7.43 -2.55 16.16
N GLN A 41 -8.38 -2.19 15.30
CA GLN A 41 -9.68 -2.83 15.30
C GLN A 41 -9.46 -4.29 14.91
N GLU A 42 -9.71 -5.20 15.84
CA GLU A 42 -9.75 -6.62 15.55
C GLU A 42 -10.93 -6.87 14.59
N ALA A 43 -10.64 -7.40 13.41
CA ALA A 43 -11.67 -7.77 12.46
C ALA A 43 -12.52 -8.89 13.07
N SER A 44 -13.84 -8.69 13.14
CA SER A 44 -14.75 -9.80 13.47
C SER A 44 -14.61 -10.88 12.38
N PRO A 45 -14.33 -12.15 12.74
CA PRO A 45 -14.18 -13.19 11.74
C PRO A 45 -15.51 -13.39 11.02
N VAL A 46 -15.58 -13.01 9.75
CA VAL A 46 -16.64 -13.49 8.87
C VAL A 46 -16.21 -14.89 8.41
N PRO A 47 -17.03 -15.93 8.60
CA PRO A 47 -16.69 -17.26 8.12
C PRO A 47 -16.49 -17.20 6.60
N ILE A 48 -15.26 -17.46 6.16
CA ILE A 48 -14.92 -17.60 4.75
C ILE A 48 -15.35 -19.01 4.37
N SER A 49 -16.44 -19.11 3.61
CA SER A 49 -16.85 -20.36 2.98
C SER A 49 -16.06 -20.54 1.68
N ASP A 50 -15.35 -21.65 1.53
CA ASP A 50 -14.59 -21.98 0.31
C ASP A 50 -15.47 -22.53 -0.83
N GLU A 51 -16.79 -22.50 -0.67
CA GLU A 51 -17.72 -22.92 -1.72
C GLU A 51 -17.43 -22.15 -3.02
N PRO A 52 -17.30 -22.83 -4.16
CA PRO A 52 -17.04 -22.16 -5.43
C PRO A 52 -18.28 -21.36 -5.86
N PHE A 53 -18.06 -20.30 -6.64
CA PHE A 53 -19.18 -19.61 -7.29
C PHE A 53 -19.97 -20.57 -8.22
N PRO A 54 -21.25 -20.28 -8.52
CA PRO A 54 -21.97 -21.00 -9.58
C PRO A 54 -21.19 -20.99 -10.90
N ALA A 55 -21.29 -22.07 -11.68
CA ALA A 55 -20.50 -22.26 -12.91
C ALA A 55 -20.61 -21.09 -13.90
N GLU A 56 -21.81 -20.50 -14.04
CA GLU A 56 -22.05 -19.33 -14.87
C GLU A 56 -21.13 -18.14 -14.49
N ILE A 57 -20.96 -17.87 -13.19
CA ILE A 57 -20.10 -16.78 -12.71
C ILE A 57 -18.63 -17.11 -12.95
N GLN A 58 -18.22 -18.36 -12.76
CA GLN A 58 -16.86 -18.79 -13.04
C GLN A 58 -16.50 -18.60 -14.53
N LEU A 59 -17.42 -18.93 -15.44
CA LEU A 59 -17.25 -18.73 -16.88
C LEU A 59 -17.14 -17.23 -17.24
N GLN A 60 -17.96 -16.38 -16.61
CA GLN A 60 -17.88 -14.93 -16.80
C GLN A 60 -16.56 -14.36 -16.29
N LEU A 61 -16.07 -14.83 -15.12
CA LEU A 61 -14.78 -14.43 -14.57
C LEU A 61 -13.63 -14.87 -15.49
N ALA A 62 -13.65 -16.11 -15.99
CA ALA A 62 -12.65 -16.60 -16.93
C ALA A 62 -12.61 -15.75 -18.22
N ALA A 63 -13.77 -15.52 -18.84
CA ALA A 63 -13.87 -14.69 -20.05
C ALA A 63 -13.40 -13.24 -19.82
N LEU A 64 -13.67 -12.67 -18.64
CA LEU A 64 -13.19 -11.34 -18.27
C LEU A 64 -11.67 -11.31 -18.16
N VAL A 65 -11.06 -12.30 -17.49
CA VAL A 65 -9.61 -12.41 -17.35
C VAL A 65 -8.95 -12.53 -18.72
N ASP A 66 -9.42 -13.44 -19.58
CA ASP A 66 -8.90 -13.62 -20.93
C ASP A 66 -8.96 -12.33 -21.76
N SER A 67 -10.09 -11.62 -21.68
CA SER A 67 -10.29 -10.33 -22.34
C SER A 67 -9.31 -9.26 -21.86
N VAL A 68 -9.06 -9.16 -20.55
CA VAL A 68 -8.13 -8.18 -19.98
C VAL A 68 -6.68 -8.51 -20.35
N LEU A 69 -6.28 -9.78 -20.29
CA LEU A 69 -4.93 -10.21 -20.68
C LEU A 69 -4.65 -9.84 -22.15
N ALA A 70 -5.61 -10.10 -23.05
CA ALA A 70 -5.50 -9.74 -24.46
C ALA A 70 -5.43 -8.22 -24.68
N GLN A 71 -6.29 -7.44 -24.02
CA GLN A 71 -6.32 -5.98 -24.18
C GLN A 71 -5.04 -5.29 -23.68
N THR A 72 -4.42 -5.84 -22.64
CA THR A 72 -3.23 -5.26 -21.99
C THR A 72 -1.93 -5.84 -22.52
N ASN A 73 -1.97 -6.86 -23.38
CA ASN A 73 -0.82 -7.66 -23.78
C ASN A 73 -0.07 -8.23 -22.55
N THR A 74 -0.81 -8.63 -21.51
CA THR A 74 -0.23 -9.23 -20.30
C THR A 74 0.00 -10.72 -20.56
N PRO A 75 1.22 -11.27 -20.36
CA PRO A 75 1.54 -12.66 -20.71
C PRO A 75 0.80 -13.73 -19.88
N GLY A 76 0.47 -13.41 -18.63
CA GLY A 76 -0.23 -14.31 -17.73
C GLY A 76 -0.63 -13.64 -16.42
N ALA A 77 -1.51 -14.29 -15.66
CA ALA A 77 -2.01 -13.80 -14.39
C ALA A 77 -2.38 -14.93 -13.43
N LEU A 78 -2.25 -14.61 -12.13
CA LEU A 78 -2.84 -15.30 -11.01
C LEU A 78 -4.02 -14.48 -10.50
N VAL A 79 -5.20 -15.09 -10.45
CA VAL A 79 -6.44 -14.40 -10.08
C VAL A 79 -7.12 -15.18 -8.97
N GLY A 80 -7.61 -14.45 -7.97
CA GLY A 80 -8.41 -14.99 -6.89
C GLY A 80 -9.53 -14.03 -6.50
N VAL A 81 -10.72 -14.57 -6.31
CA VAL A 81 -11.92 -13.83 -5.91
C VAL A 81 -12.56 -14.56 -4.73
N TRP A 82 -12.76 -13.86 -3.62
CA TRP A 82 -13.43 -14.38 -2.43
C TRP A 82 -14.57 -13.44 -2.03
N TYR A 83 -15.77 -13.97 -1.94
CA TYR A 83 -16.94 -13.25 -1.45
C TYR A 83 -17.64 -14.09 -0.37
N PRO A 84 -17.57 -13.71 0.92
CA PRO A 84 -18.19 -14.46 2.01
C PRO A 84 -19.68 -14.73 1.79
N GLY A 85 -20.08 -16.00 1.85
CA GLY A 85 -21.46 -16.44 1.64
C GLY A 85 -21.95 -16.41 0.18
N ARG A 86 -21.10 -16.06 -0.80
CA ARG A 86 -21.44 -16.16 -2.23
C ARG A 86 -20.51 -17.08 -3.02
N GLY A 87 -19.24 -17.14 -2.62
CA GLY A 87 -18.31 -18.16 -3.09
C GLY A 87 -16.89 -17.66 -3.33
N THR A 88 -16.09 -18.55 -3.89
CA THR A 88 -14.68 -18.34 -4.21
C THR A 88 -14.36 -18.80 -5.64
N TRP A 89 -13.29 -18.27 -6.22
CA TRP A 89 -12.74 -18.72 -7.49
C TRP A 89 -11.27 -18.34 -7.60
N THR A 90 -10.45 -19.24 -8.13
CA THR A 90 -9.03 -18.99 -8.43
C THR A 90 -8.71 -19.48 -9.83
N ALA A 91 -7.75 -18.82 -10.48
CA ALA A 91 -7.29 -19.20 -11.81
C ALA A 91 -5.82 -18.80 -12.01
N ALA A 92 -5.11 -19.65 -12.74
CA ALA A 92 -3.80 -19.38 -13.32
C ALA A 92 -3.95 -19.41 -14.85
N VAL A 93 -3.61 -18.31 -15.51
CA VAL A 93 -3.86 -18.13 -16.95
C VAL A 93 -2.60 -17.60 -17.63
N GLY A 94 -2.26 -18.15 -18.79
CA GLY A 94 -1.12 -17.70 -19.60
C GLY A 94 0.23 -18.30 -19.16
N ILE A 95 1.30 -17.55 -19.42
CA ILE A 95 2.69 -17.95 -19.13
C ILE A 95 3.34 -17.06 -18.07
N SER A 96 4.16 -17.66 -17.20
CA SER A 96 4.91 -16.97 -16.16
C SER A 96 6.35 -16.63 -16.57
N ASP A 97 6.87 -17.32 -17.58
CA ASP A 97 8.23 -17.16 -18.08
C ASP A 97 8.24 -16.99 -19.61
N LEU A 98 8.83 -15.88 -20.09
CA LEU A 98 8.84 -15.53 -21.50
C LEU A 98 9.91 -16.26 -22.32
N ASP A 99 10.97 -16.73 -21.67
CA ASP A 99 12.09 -17.42 -22.34
C ASP A 99 11.76 -18.90 -22.56
N THR A 100 11.13 -19.53 -21.57
CA THR A 100 10.78 -20.96 -21.55
C THR A 100 9.32 -21.23 -21.93
N ALA A 101 8.49 -20.18 -21.99
CA ALA A 101 7.04 -20.29 -22.13
C ALA A 101 6.38 -21.17 -21.06
N ALA A 102 6.96 -21.21 -19.85
CA ALA A 102 6.39 -21.97 -18.75
C ALA A 102 4.99 -21.43 -18.38
N PRO A 103 4.00 -22.31 -18.14
CA PRO A 103 2.66 -21.89 -17.75
C PRO A 103 2.66 -21.26 -16.36
N VAL A 104 1.74 -20.33 -16.11
CA VAL A 104 1.48 -19.82 -14.75
C VAL A 104 0.93 -20.95 -13.88
N MET A 105 1.47 -21.12 -12.67
CA MET A 105 1.00 -22.07 -11.64
C MET A 105 0.47 -21.30 -10.43
N LEU A 106 -0.56 -21.81 -9.73
CA LEU A 106 -1.14 -21.13 -8.55
C LEU A 106 -0.13 -20.91 -7.41
N GLU A 107 0.96 -21.68 -7.41
CA GLU A 107 2.05 -21.64 -6.44
C GLU A 107 3.19 -20.68 -6.86
N ASP A 108 3.08 -20.04 -8.03
CA ASP A 108 4.08 -19.09 -8.51
C ASP A 108 4.17 -17.86 -7.59
N HIS A 109 5.39 -17.34 -7.45
CA HIS A 109 5.66 -16.14 -6.67
C HIS A 109 5.77 -14.91 -7.57
N VAL A 110 5.06 -13.85 -7.22
CA VAL A 110 5.08 -12.58 -7.98
C VAL A 110 5.55 -11.41 -7.11
N ARG A 111 6.26 -10.46 -7.74
CA ARG A 111 6.59 -9.18 -7.09
C ARG A 111 5.35 -8.28 -7.07
N ILE A 112 4.66 -8.21 -5.94
CA ILE A 112 3.43 -7.41 -5.76
C ILE A 112 3.63 -5.88 -5.72
N ALA A 113 4.86 -5.39 -5.86
CA ALA A 113 5.23 -3.97 -5.90
C ALA A 113 4.58 -3.14 -4.78
N SER A 114 3.85 -2.07 -5.12
CA SER A 114 3.27 -1.14 -4.14
C SER A 114 2.23 -1.76 -3.21
N ILE A 115 1.69 -2.94 -3.51
CA ILE A 115 0.79 -3.66 -2.61
C ILE A 115 1.48 -4.01 -1.28
N THR A 116 2.81 -4.17 -1.28
CA THR A 116 3.62 -4.36 -0.05
C THR A 116 3.34 -3.29 1.03
N LYS A 117 2.94 -2.08 0.63
CA LYS A 117 2.64 -0.99 1.59
C LYS A 117 1.53 -1.33 2.56
N THR A 118 0.52 -2.09 2.13
CA THR A 118 -0.60 -2.47 3.03
C THR A 118 -0.11 -3.37 4.17
N PHE A 119 0.85 -4.26 3.88
CA PHE A 119 1.51 -5.08 4.88
C PHE A 119 2.32 -4.21 5.85
N THR A 120 3.13 -3.27 5.35
CA THR A 120 3.90 -2.35 6.20
C THR A 120 3.02 -1.46 7.08
N ALA A 121 1.86 -1.01 6.57
CA ALA A 121 0.93 -0.21 7.36
C ALA A 121 0.23 -1.01 8.48
N THR A 122 0.20 -2.34 8.36
CA THR A 122 -0.48 -3.23 9.30
C THR A 122 0.40 -3.58 10.51
N VAL A 123 1.72 -3.68 10.33
CA VAL A 123 2.67 -4.15 11.35
C VAL A 123 3.39 -3.02 12.09
#